data_AF-A0A842T4I5-F1
#
_entry.id   AF-A0A842T4I5-F1
#
_cell.length_a   1.000
_cell.length_b   1.000
_cell.length_c   1.000
_cell.angle_alpha   90.00
_cell.angle_beta   90.00
_cell.angle_gamma   90.00
#
_symmetry.space_group_name_H-M   'P 1'
#
loop_
_entity.id
_entity.type
_entity.pdbx_description
1 polymer ?
#
loop_
_entity_poly.entity_id
_entity_poly.type
_entity_poly.pdbx_seq_one_letter_code
_entity_poly.pdbx_strand_id
1 'polypeptide(L)'
;MVNIREHCSWCTETIDSATDKAKILVNAGISRARLLETVPIKTVPVRKATLVVGGGIAGMNAALDLANQGIKVFLVEKKTTIGGRMAKLDRTFPTDDCSI
;
A
#
# COMPACT_ATOMS: atom_id res chain seq x y z
N MET A 1 14.95 14.42 1.34
CA MET A 1 15.36 13.06 1.77
C MET A 1 16.50 12.60 0.90
N VAL A 2 17.51 11.98 1.52
CA VAL A 2 18.63 11.32 0.85
C VAL A 2 18.59 9.85 1.25
N ASN A 3 18.56 8.95 0.28
CA ASN A 3 18.54 7.51 0.54
C ASN A 3 19.97 6.95 0.51
N ILE A 4 20.51 6.63 1.69
CA ILE A 4 21.83 6.01 1.86
C ILE A 4 21.77 4.50 2.10
N ARG A 5 20.58 3.89 2.06
CA ARG A 5 20.39 2.46 2.28
C ARG A 5 20.17 1.73 0.96
N GLU A 6 18.95 1.75 0.43
CA GLU A 6 18.60 1.05 -0.81
C GLU A 6 19.43 1.55 -2.00
N HIS A 7 19.74 2.85 -2.03
CA HIS A 7 20.48 3.46 -3.14
C HIS A 7 21.98 3.62 -2.85
N CYS A 8 22.47 3.13 -1.70
CA CYS A 8 23.89 3.19 -1.37
C CYS A 8 24.38 1.93 -0.65
N SER A 9 24.11 1.74 0.65
CA SER A 9 24.70 0.63 1.43
C SER A 9 24.34 -0.77 0.93
N TRP A 10 23.15 -0.97 0.36
CA TRP A 10 22.70 -2.29 -0.11
C TRP A 10 23.10 -2.62 -1.55
N CYS A 11 23.55 -1.63 -2.32
CA CYS A 11 23.83 -1.79 -3.75
C CYS A 11 25.22 -1.32 -4.16
N THR A 12 26.11 -1.09 -3.19
CA THR A 12 27.51 -0.72 -3.43
C THR A 12 28.41 -1.78 -2.82
N GLU A 13 29.32 -2.32 -3.62
CA GLU A 13 30.07 -3.54 -3.28
C GLU A 13 31.04 -3.36 -2.12
N THR A 14 31.70 -2.20 -2.03
CA THR A 14 32.71 -1.94 -1.00
C THR A 14 32.26 -0.84 -0.04
N ILE A 15 32.66 -0.97 1.22
CA ILE A 15 32.32 -0.02 2.29
C ILE A 15 32.89 1.37 1.99
N ASP A 16 34.11 1.44 1.48
CA ASP A 16 34.77 2.72 1.18
C ASP A 16 34.04 3.46 0.05
N SER A 17 33.74 2.78 -1.06
CA SER A 17 32.99 3.38 -2.16
C SER A 17 31.55 3.73 -1.77
N ALA A 18 30.91 2.93 -0.90
CA ALA A 18 29.60 3.24 -0.35
C ALA A 18 29.66 4.50 0.52
N THR A 19 30.72 4.67 1.31
CA THR A 19 30.92 5.84 2.18
C THR A 19 31.11 7.10 1.34
N ASP A 20 31.92 7.04 0.29
CA ASP A 20 32.13 8.18 -0.59
C ASP A 20 30.88 8.55 -1.39
N LYS A 21 30.16 7.56 -1.91
CA LYS A 21 28.86 7.75 -2.54
C LYS A 21 27.85 8.38 -1.57
N ALA A 22 27.80 7.92 -0.32
CA ALA A 22 26.91 8.48 0.70
C ALA A 22 27.23 9.96 0.97
N LYS A 23 28.51 10.34 1.10
CA LYS A 23 28.92 11.75 1.26
C LYS A 23 28.41 12.61 0.10
N ILE A 24 28.56 12.14 -1.14
CA ILE A 24 28.09 12.87 -2.34
C ILE A 24 26.56 13.02 -2.30
N LEU A 25 25.83 11.95 -2.02
CA LEU A 25 24.37 11.96 -1.94
C LEU A 25 23.86 12.91 -0.84
N VAL A 26 24.52 12.91 0.32
CA VAL A 26 24.21 13.81 1.44
C VAL A 26 24.44 15.26 1.04
N ASN A 27 25.60 15.57 0.43
CA ASN A 27 25.90 16.92 -0.05
C ASN A 27 24.89 17.40 -1.08
N ALA A 28 24.49 16.56 -2.04
CA ALA A 28 23.44 16.90 -2.99
C ALA A 28 22.10 17.19 -2.29
N GLY A 29 21.76 16.40 -1.27
CA GLY A 29 20.58 16.62 -0.44
C GLY A 29 20.60 17.95 0.32
N ILE A 30 21.75 18.32 0.89
CA ILE A 30 21.96 19.60 1.58
C ILE A 30 21.80 20.76 0.59
N SER A 31 22.44 20.67 -0.59
CA SER A 31 22.33 21.71 -1.63
C SER A 31 20.89 21.91 -2.07
N ARG A 32 20.11 20.83 -2.25
CA ARG A 32 18.69 20.92 -2.55
C ARG A 32 17.89 21.51 -1.39
N ALA A 33 18.19 21.11 -0.15
CA ALA A 33 17.47 21.58 1.03
C ALA A 33 17.58 23.10 1.22
N ARG A 34 18.71 23.70 0.83
CA ARG A 34 18.93 25.16 0.85
C ARG A 34 17.99 25.94 -0.08
N LEU A 35 17.44 25.29 -1.10
CA LEU A 35 16.57 25.89 -2.11
C LEU A 35 15.10 25.51 -1.93
N LEU A 36 14.75 24.83 -0.83
CA LEU A 36 13.36 24.45 -0.59
C LEU A 36 12.53 25.67 -0.19
N GLU A 37 11.36 25.76 -0.79
CA GLU A 37 10.35 26.75 -0.45
C GLU A 37 9.22 26.09 0.35
N THR A 38 8.47 26.92 1.09
CA THR A 38 7.31 26.43 1.83
C THR A 38 6.18 26.12 0.84
N VAL A 39 5.80 24.85 0.76
CA VAL A 39 4.63 24.43 -0.03
C VAL A 39 3.41 24.39 0.89
N PRO A 40 2.33 25.14 0.58
CA PRO A 40 1.13 25.12 1.40
C PRO A 40 0.44 23.76 1.33
N ILE A 41 -0.03 23.27 2.48
CA ILE A 41 -0.82 22.04 2.55
C ILE A 41 -2.22 22.34 2.02
N LYS A 42 -2.65 21.57 1.03
CA LYS A 42 -4.01 21.69 0.47
C LYS A 42 -4.96 20.74 1.20
N THR A 43 -5.95 21.30 1.90
CA THR A 43 -7.07 20.52 2.43
C THR A 43 -8.12 20.35 1.34
N VAL A 44 -8.60 19.12 1.15
CA VAL A 44 -9.66 18.80 0.20
C VAL A 44 -10.76 18.01 0.91
N PRO A 45 -12.05 18.23 0.58
CA PRO A 45 -13.14 17.47 1.17
C PRO A 45 -13.04 16.01 0.73
N VAL A 46 -13.18 15.09 1.68
CA VAL A 46 -13.21 13.64 1.42
C VAL A 46 -14.65 13.16 1.54
N ARG A 47 -15.16 12.53 0.47
CA ARG A 47 -16.47 11.88 0.51
C ARG A 47 -16.41 10.67 1.44
N LYS A 48 -17.33 10.57 2.39
CA LYS A 48 -17.48 9.41 3.29
C LYS A 48 -18.10 8.20 2.55
N ALA A 49 -17.38 7.69 1.56
CA ALA A 49 -17.73 6.49 0.82
C ALA A 49 -16.46 5.78 0.31
N THR A 50 -16.50 4.46 0.23
CA THR A 50 -15.38 3.62 -0.21
C THR A 50 -15.79 2.74 -1.38
N LEU A 51 -14.88 2.54 -2.33
CA LEU A 51 -15.02 1.56 -3.41
C LEU A 51 -14.10 0.38 -3.12
N VAL A 52 -14.66 -0.82 -3.08
CA VAL A 52 -13.94 -2.09 -2.99
C VAL A 52 -14.02 -2.79 -4.34
N VAL A 53 -12.86 -3.13 -4.92
CA VAL A 53 -12.76 -3.82 -6.21
C VAL A 53 -12.34 -5.26 -5.96
N GLY A 54 -13.22 -6.20 -6.34
CA GLY A 54 -13.08 -7.64 -6.13
C GLY A 54 -13.95 -8.16 -5.00
N GLY A 55 -14.94 -8.99 -5.33
CA GLY A 55 -15.86 -9.66 -4.41
C GLY A 55 -15.34 -11.00 -3.89
N GLY A 56 -14.03 -11.16 -3.70
CA GLY A 56 -13.48 -12.31 -2.98
C GLY A 56 -13.60 -12.16 -1.46
N ILE A 57 -13.19 -13.17 -0.70
CA ILE A 57 -13.26 -13.16 0.78
C ILE A 57 -12.63 -11.89 1.40
N ALA A 58 -11.47 -11.44 0.91
CA ALA A 58 -10.81 -10.23 1.39
C ALA A 58 -11.64 -8.96 1.13
N GLY A 59 -12.21 -8.82 -0.08
CA GLY A 59 -13.00 -7.66 -0.44
C GLY A 59 -14.37 -7.62 0.25
N MET A 60 -15.02 -8.78 0.39
CA MET A 60 -16.28 -8.88 1.13
C MET A 60 -16.10 -8.52 2.60
N ASN A 61 -15.04 -9.03 3.26
CA ASN A 61 -14.75 -8.69 4.65
C ASN A 61 -14.43 -7.19 4.82
N ALA A 62 -13.57 -6.63 3.98
CA ALA A 62 -13.28 -5.20 4.01
C ALA A 62 -14.54 -4.34 3.79
N ALA A 63 -15.43 -4.75 2.89
CA ALA A 63 -16.69 -4.06 2.64
C ALA A 63 -17.63 -4.13 3.85
N LEU A 64 -17.74 -5.29 4.49
CA LEU A 64 -18.56 -5.50 5.69
C LEU A 64 -18.04 -4.68 6.87
N ASP A 65 -16.74 -4.71 7.15
CA ASP A 65 -16.12 -3.96 8.26
C ASP A 65 -16.37 -2.44 8.12
N LEU A 66 -16.21 -1.91 6.90
CA LEU A 66 -16.46 -0.50 6.60
C LEU A 66 -17.95 -0.16 6.69
N ALA A 67 -18.83 -1.04 6.19
CA ALA A 67 -20.28 -0.85 6.26
C ALA A 67 -20.78 -0.85 7.71
N ASN A 68 -20.25 -1.74 8.56
CA ASN A 68 -20.56 -1.81 9.99
C ASN A 68 -20.15 -0.53 10.75
N GLN A 69 -19.15 0.20 10.25
CA GLN A 69 -18.76 1.52 10.77
C GLN A 69 -19.60 2.68 10.19
N GLY A 70 -20.65 2.37 9.41
CA GLY A 70 -21.52 3.36 8.80
C GLY A 70 -20.89 4.12 7.63
N ILE A 71 -19.91 3.53 6.95
CA ILE A 71 -19.33 4.08 5.72
C ILE A 71 -20.08 3.49 4.53
N LYS A 72 -20.48 4.34 3.56
CA LYS A 72 -21.11 3.85 2.33
C LYS A 72 -20.08 3.09 1.50
N VAL A 73 -20.31 1.81 1.24
CA VAL A 73 -19.40 0.99 0.42
C VAL A 73 -20.04 0.63 -0.92
N PHE A 74 -19.26 0.76 -1.99
CA PHE A 74 -19.54 0.19 -3.29
C PHE A 74 -18.63 -1.03 -3.47
N LEU A 75 -19.20 -2.22 -3.67
CA LEU A 75 -18.43 -3.44 -3.99
C LEU A 75 -18.61 -3.76 -5.47
N VAL A 76 -17.52 -3.81 -6.23
CA VAL A 76 -17.53 -4.11 -7.67
C VAL A 76 -16.78 -5.41 -7.91
N GLU A 77 -17.47 -6.39 -8.46
CA GLU A 77 -16.89 -7.68 -8.88
C GLU A 77 -16.96 -7.78 -10.41
N LYS A 78 -15.89 -8.32 -11.02
CA LYS A 78 -15.78 -8.50 -12.47
C LYS A 78 -16.70 -9.62 -12.97
N LYS A 79 -16.87 -10.67 -12.18
CA LYS A 79 -17.69 -11.84 -12.52
C LYS A 79 -19.15 -11.60 -12.15
N THR A 80 -20.00 -12.51 -12.63
CA THR A 80 -21.42 -12.55 -12.31
C THR A 80 -21.70 -12.90 -10.84
N THR A 81 -20.73 -13.49 -10.13
CA THR A 81 -20.85 -13.88 -8.73
C THR A 81 -19.65 -13.45 -7.90
N ILE A 82 -19.92 -13.18 -6.61
CA ILE A 82 -18.91 -12.96 -5.57
C ILE A 82 -18.44 -14.31 -4.97
N GLY A 83 -17.49 -14.27 -4.04
CA GLY A 83 -16.87 -15.45 -3.40
C GLY A 83 -15.44 -15.75 -3.90
N GLY A 84 -15.05 -15.21 -5.06
CA GLY A 84 -13.68 -15.26 -5.56
C GLY A 84 -13.15 -16.69 -5.78
N ARG A 85 -11.96 -16.99 -5.25
CA ARG A 85 -11.38 -18.35 -5.29
C ARG A 85 -11.94 -19.26 -4.19
N MET A 86 -12.39 -18.69 -3.07
CA MET A 86 -12.89 -19.44 -1.93
C MET A 86 -14.12 -20.26 -2.31
N ALA A 87 -15.05 -19.67 -3.07
CA ALA A 87 -16.24 -20.33 -3.63
C ALA A 87 -15.96 -21.51 -4.59
N LYS A 88 -14.69 -21.79 -4.90
CA LYS A 88 -14.28 -22.94 -5.73
C LYS A 88 -13.61 -24.06 -4.94
N LEU A 89 -13.33 -23.83 -3.66
CA LEU A 89 -12.72 -24.83 -2.79
C LEU A 89 -13.83 -25.68 -2.19
N ASP A 90 -13.58 -26.99 -2.01
CA ASP A 90 -14.52 -27.84 -1.29
C ASP A 90 -14.42 -27.56 0.22
N ARG A 91 -13.18 -27.59 0.74
CA ARG A 91 -12.88 -27.39 2.17
C ARG A 91 -11.76 -26.40 2.40
N THR A 92 -11.70 -25.87 3.61
CA THR A 92 -10.67 -24.91 4.06
C THR A 92 -9.84 -25.48 5.19
N PHE A 93 -8.51 -25.48 5.03
CA PHE A 93 -7.62 -25.88 6.11
C PHE A 93 -7.48 -24.71 7.13
N PRO A 94 -7.19 -24.99 8.41
CA PRO A 94 -6.98 -26.31 9.01
C PRO A 94 -8.25 -26.96 9.58
N THR A 95 -9.38 -26.25 9.60
CA THR A 95 -10.61 -26.71 10.26
C THR A 95 -11.41 -27.72 9.45
N ASP A 96 -11.10 -27.84 8.15
CA ASP A 96 -11.77 -28.72 7.19
C ASP A 96 -13.26 -28.35 6.99
N ASP A 97 -13.60 -27.09 7.22
CA ASP A 97 -14.93 -26.54 7.01
C ASP A 97 -15.22 -26.34 5.52
N CYS A 98 -16.49 -26.46 5.14
CA CYS A 98 -16.97 -26.08 3.82
C CYS A 98 -16.67 -24.60 3.53
N SER A 99 -16.24 -24.29 2.30
CA SER A 99 -15.67 -22.99 1.99
C SER A 99 -16.69 -21.84 1.92
N ILE A 100 -17.79 -21.99 1.17
CA ILE A 100 -18.91 -21.03 1.06
C ILE A 100 -20.22 -21.78 0.84
#